data_AF-A0A920EME9-F1
#
_entry.id   AF-A0A920EME9-F1
#
_cell.length_a   1.000
_cell.length_b   1.000
_cell.length_c   1.000
_cell.angle_alpha   90.00
_cell.angle_beta   90.00
_cell.angle_gamma   90.00
#
_symmetry.space_group_name_H-M   'P 1'
#
loop_
_entity.id
_entity.type
_entity.pdbx_description
1 polymer ?
#
loop_
_entity_poly.entity_id
_entity_poly.type
_entity_poly.pdbx_seq_one_letter_code
_entity_poly.pdbx_strand_id
1 'polypeptide(L)' 'MENKKALILFSGGLDSTTVLHHALSKGYDCTALTIDYNQRHIYEVKSSQEYLKKKT' A
#
# COMPACT_ATOMS: atom_id res chain seq x y z
N MET A 1 -17.10 17.23 0.30
CA MET A 1 -17.52 15.89 0.74
C MET A 1 -16.29 15.19 1.26
N GLU A 2 -16.35 14.59 2.44
CA GLU A 2 -15.21 13.89 3.03
C GLU A 2 -15.00 12.56 2.28
N ASN A 3 -13.77 12.30 1.82
CA ASN A 3 -13.45 11.05 1.15
C ASN A 3 -13.52 9.90 2.16
N LYS A 4 -14.07 8.75 1.74
CA LYS A 4 -14.08 7.56 2.60
C LYS A 4 -12.64 7.11 2.86
N LYS A 5 -12.28 6.92 4.12
CA LYS A 5 -10.94 6.45 4.51
C LYS A 5 -10.82 4.94 4.30
N ALA A 6 -9.65 4.49 3.84
CA ALA A 6 -9.33 3.08 3.66
C ALA A 6 -7.93 2.78 4.24
N LEU A 7 -7.84 1.78 5.12
CA LEU A 7 -6.57 1.22 5.57
C LEU A 7 -6.29 -0.06 4.78
N ILE A 8 -5.13 -0.14 4.13
CA ILE A 8 -4.78 -1.24 3.23
C ILE A 8 -3.50 -1.90 3.70
N LEU A 9 -3.55 -3.21 3.94
CA LEU A 9 -2.37 -4.02 4.18
C LEU A 9 -1.58 -4.14 2.87
N PHE A 10 -0.41 -3.52 2.83
CA PHE A 10 0.38 -3.36 1.62
C PHE A 10 1.70 -4.13 1.74
N SER A 11 1.74 -5.32 1.16
CA SER A 11 2.96 -6.13 1.08
C SER A 11 3.86 -5.71 -0.09
N GLY A 12 3.32 -5.04 -1.10
CA GLY A 12 3.96 -4.79 -2.40
C GLY A 12 3.74 -5.87 -3.44
N GLY A 13 3.05 -6.96 -3.08
CA GLY A 13 2.62 -7.99 -4.02
C GLY A 13 1.49 -7.51 -4.94
N LEU A 14 1.19 -8.32 -5.96
CA LEU A 14 0.17 -8.03 -6.97
C LEU A 14 -1.21 -7.71 -6.37
N ASP A 15 -1.67 -8.53 -5.42
CA ASP A 15 -3.00 -8.40 -4.83
C ASP A 15 -3.14 -7.10 -4.03
N SER A 16 -2.19 -6.83 -3.13
CA SER A 16 -2.21 -5.60 -2.32
C SER A 16 -2.05 -4.34 -3.17
N THR A 17 -1.27 -4.42 -4.25
CA THR A 17 -1.15 -3.34 -5.24
C THR A 17 -2.45 -3.11 -5.99
N THR A 18 -3.13 -4.18 -6.40
CA THR A 18 -4.41 -4.10 -7.11
C THR A 18 -5.50 -3.47 -6.23
N VAL A 19 -5.58 -3.88 -4.96
CA VAL A 19 -6.53 -3.31 -3.98
C VAL A 19 -6.27 -1.82 -3.75
N LEU A 20 -5.00 -1.41 -3.58
CA LEU A 20 -4.63 0.00 -3.45
C LEU A 20 -5.08 0.83 -4.65
N HIS A 21 -4.82 0.36 -5.87
CA HIS A 21 -5.23 1.08 -7.08
C HIS A 21 -6.73 1.16 -7.22
N HIS A 22 -7.43 0.07 -6.89
CA HIS A 22 -8.88 0.04 -6.94
C HIS A 22 -9.48 1.07 -5.99
N ALA A 23 -9.01 1.13 -4.74
CA ALA A 23 -9.48 2.09 -3.74
C ALA A 23 -9.17 3.54 -4.15
N LEU A 24 -7.95 3.82 -4.63
CA LEU A 24 -7.58 5.15 -5.15
C LEU A 24 -8.47 5.55 -6.34
N SER A 25 -8.73 4.64 -7.28
CA SER A 25 -9.61 4.92 -8.45
C SER A 25 -11.05 5.24 -8.06
N LYS A 26 -11.48 4.79 -6.87
CA LYS A 26 -12.81 5.04 -6.30
C LYS A 26 -12.84 6.30 -5.42
N GLY A 27 -11.74 7.05 -5.31
CA GLY A 27 -11.66 8.29 -4.54
C GLY A 27 -11.53 8.09 -3.03
N TYR A 28 -11.03 6.95 -2.58
CA TYR A 28 -10.76 6.74 -1.15
C TYR A 28 -9.48 7.45 -0.72
N ASP A 29 -9.50 7.98 0.51
CA ASP A 29 -8.30 8.44 1.21
C ASP A 29 -7.59 7.22 1.82
N CYS A 30 -6.50 6.78 1.17
CA CYS A 30 -5.89 5.49 1.43
C CYS A 30 -4.62 5.61 2.29
N THR A 31 -4.59 4.90 3.41
CA THR A 31 -3.39 4.69 4.22
C THR A 31 -2.87 3.27 3.99
N ALA A 32 -1.64 3.14 3.52
CA ALA A 32 -0.98 1.85 3.36
C ALA A 32 -0.22 1.45 4.64
N LEU A 33 -0.42 0.21 5.08
CA LEU A 33 0.27 -0.39 6.23
C LEU A 33 1.06 -1.61 5.77
N THR A 34 2.38 -1.54 5.89
CA THR A 34 3.27 -2.69 5.72
C THR A 34 3.70 -3.17 7.10
N ILE A 35 3.58 -4.46 7.36
CA ILE A 35 4.05 -5.07 8.61
C ILE A 35 5.37 -5.77 8.30
N ASP A 36 6.45 -5.35 8.95
CA ASP A 36 7.72 -6.03 8.91
C ASP A 36 7.73 -7.14 9.96
N TYR A 37 7.64 -8.39 9.50
CA TYR A 37 7.71 -9.56 10.39
C TYR A 37 9.15 -10.03 10.65
N ASN A 38 10.17 -9.20 10.36
CA ASN A 38 11.58 -9.58 10.44
C ASN A 38 11.91 -10.76 9.50
N GLN A 39 11.21 -10.86 8.37
CA GLN A 39 11.45 -11.91 7.37
C GLN A 39 12.79 -11.64 6.67
N ARG A 40 13.52 -12.70 6.28
CA ARG A 40 14.87 -12.57 5.68
C ARG A 40 14.94 -11.66 4.43
N HIS A 41 13.81 -11.39 3.78
CA HIS A 41 13.72 -10.63 2.54
C HIS A 41 13.34 -9.15 2.79
N ILE A 42 14.24 -8.40 3.45
CA ILE A 42 14.15 -6.93 3.64
C ILE A 42 13.97 -6.16 2.31
N TYR A 43 14.41 -6.76 1.19
CA TYR A 43 14.27 -6.17 -0.14
C TYR A 43 12.81 -5.90 -0.52
N GLU A 44 11.89 -6.80 -0.17
CA GLU A 44 10.46 -6.65 -0.50
C GLU A 44 9.85 -5.47 0.25
N VAL A 45 10.12 -5.35 1.54
CA VAL A 45 9.66 -4.21 2.37
C VAL A 45 10.19 -2.89 1.80
N LYS A 46 11.48 -2.82 1.43
CA LYS A 46 12.07 -1.61 0.82
C LYS A 46 11.40 -1.27 -0.52
N SER A 47 11.17 -2.26 -1.38
CA SER A 47 10.52 -2.06 -2.67
C SER A 47 9.11 -1.49 -2.51
N SER A 48 8.35 -2.00 -1.53
CA SER A 48 7.00 -1.51 -1.21
C SER A 48 7.00 -0.06 -0.75
N GLN A 49 7.93 0.32 0.12
CA GLN A 49 8.09 1.70 0.57
C GLN A 49 8.45 2.64 -0.58
N GLU A 50 9.39 2.26 -1.44
CA GLU A 50 9.76 3.06 -2.62
C GLU A 50 8.62 3.20 -3.63
N TYR A 51 7.81 2.16 -3.80
CA TYR A 51 6.63 2.21 -4.65
C TYR A 51 5.61 3.26 -4.17
N LEU A 52 5.35 3.30 -2.86
CA LEU A 52 4.40 4.26 -2.26
C LEU A 52 4.91 5.70 -2.35
N LYS A 53 6.21 5.93 -2.12
CA LYS A 53 6.83 7.28 -2.22
C LYS A 53 6.73 7.88 -3.61
N LYS A 54 6.82 7.08 -4.67
CA LYS A 54 6.68 7.57 -6.06
C LYS A 54 5.29 8.10 -6.39
N LYS A 55 4.30 7.86 -5.53
CA LYS A 55 2.88 8.09 -5.80
C LYS A 55 2.22 9.10 -4.86
N THR A 56 2.97 9.61 -3.88
CA THR A 56 2.59 10.77 -3.05
C THR A 56 3.12 12.03 -3.72
#